data_AF-A0A8C7ECB0-F1
#
_entry.id   AF-A0A8C7ECB0-F1
#
_cell.length_a   1.000
_cell.length_b   1.000
_cell.length_c   1.000
_cell.angle_alpha   90.00
_cell.angle_beta   90.00
_cell.angle_gamma   90.00
#
_symmetry.space_group_name_H-M   'P 1'
#
loop_
_entity.id
_entity.type
_entity.pdbx_description
1 polymer ?
#
loop_
_entity_poly.entity_id
_entity_poly.type
_entity_poly.pdbx_seq_one_letter_code
_entity_poly.pdbx_strand_id
1 'polypeptide(L)'
;MARLRLANEERDEAFLRTLQELLNRINNADTGIDILKNGAIILNRIHRTKERKKKIVAEEMNAVIEQRDAALSQCKRLEQELHHLKEQNQTSANNTRHLTAENNQERALKAELINLQQEKEAVLQQCKKLEEEIQTLRIYYSLHESMSQRMSLKDQLTCTFGASESGLKSREDTVTLLYRQVEELRAQLQRAQLQQKDTELELQKALEASREADDKIQKLSMLPQTKCFPHFIFVFKFYV
;
A
#
# COMPACT_ATOMS: atom_id res chain seq x y z
N MET A 1 -64.11 -38.93 -9.35
CA MET A 1 -64.26 -40.35 -8.98
C MET A 1 -64.69 -40.54 -7.52
N ALA A 2 -63.91 -40.13 -6.50
CA ALA A 2 -64.28 -40.34 -5.09
C ALA A 2 -65.61 -39.67 -4.65
N ARG A 3 -65.97 -38.52 -5.23
CA ARG A 3 -67.19 -37.77 -4.86
C ARG A 3 -68.51 -38.47 -5.22
N LEU A 4 -68.56 -39.27 -6.30
CA LEU A 4 -69.79 -39.97 -6.71
C LEU A 4 -70.07 -41.20 -5.85
N ARG A 5 -69.02 -41.89 -5.39
CA ARG A 5 -69.13 -43.05 -4.49
C ARG A 5 -69.57 -42.64 -3.08
N LEU A 6 -68.95 -41.60 -2.52
CA LEU A 6 -69.31 -41.06 -1.19
C LEU A 6 -70.77 -40.58 -1.15
N ALA A 7 -71.21 -39.82 -2.16
CA ALA A 7 -72.61 -39.39 -2.27
C ALA A 7 -73.59 -40.55 -2.49
N ASN A 8 -73.13 -41.74 -2.90
CA ASN A 8 -73.98 -42.92 -3.05
C ASN A 8 -74.10 -43.70 -1.74
N GLU A 9 -73.03 -43.78 -0.96
CA GLU A 9 -73.01 -44.41 0.37
C GLU A 9 -73.94 -43.67 1.35
N GLU A 10 -73.86 -42.33 1.43
CA GLU A 10 -74.76 -41.51 2.26
C GLU A 10 -76.24 -41.67 1.86
N ARG A 11 -76.51 -41.90 0.58
CA ARG A 11 -77.88 -42.10 0.07
C ARG A 11 -78.38 -43.53 0.27
N ASP A 12 -77.50 -44.52 0.25
CA ASP A 12 -77.84 -45.91 0.59
C ASP A 12 -78.19 -46.01 2.09
N GLU A 13 -77.53 -45.25 2.97
CA GLU A 13 -77.93 -45.15 4.39
C GLU A 13 -79.29 -44.47 4.59
N ALA A 14 -79.58 -43.41 3.82
CA ALA A 14 -80.90 -42.76 3.83
C ALA A 14 -82.01 -43.70 3.30
N PHE A 15 -81.69 -44.54 2.31
CA PHE A 15 -82.59 -45.57 1.81
C PHE A 15 -82.92 -46.61 2.89
N LEU A 16 -81.92 -47.08 3.65
CA LEU A 16 -82.12 -48.06 4.72
C LEU A 16 -83.02 -47.53 5.84
N ARG A 17 -82.78 -46.29 6.31
CA ARG A 17 -83.62 -45.63 7.33
C ARG A 17 -85.08 -45.52 6.86
N THR A 18 -85.29 -45.06 5.64
CA THR A 18 -86.65 -44.87 5.09
C THR A 18 -87.33 -46.18 4.66
N LEU A 19 -86.58 -47.26 4.45
CA LEU A 19 -87.12 -48.60 4.21
C LEU A 19 -87.64 -49.20 5.52
N GLN A 20 -86.90 -49.04 6.62
CA GLN A 20 -87.30 -49.51 7.94
C GLN A 20 -88.62 -48.84 8.40
N GLU A 21 -88.78 -47.55 8.13
CA GLU A 21 -90.05 -46.84 8.37
C GLU A 21 -91.23 -47.41 7.57
N LEU A 22 -91.02 -47.75 6.29
CA LEU A 22 -92.07 -48.33 5.44
C LEU A 22 -92.43 -49.75 5.87
N LEU A 23 -91.46 -50.54 6.31
CA LEU A 23 -91.68 -51.88 6.85
C LEU A 23 -92.47 -51.82 8.18
N ASN A 24 -92.14 -50.87 9.05
CA ASN A 24 -92.91 -50.64 10.28
C ASN A 24 -94.36 -50.22 9.99
N ARG A 25 -94.58 -49.39 8.95
CA ARG A 25 -95.94 -49.02 8.50
C ARG A 25 -96.71 -50.20 7.93
N ILE A 26 -96.05 -51.14 7.25
CA ILE A 26 -96.68 -52.39 6.78
C ILE A 26 -97.04 -53.29 7.98
N ASN A 27 -96.12 -53.42 8.94
CA ASN A 27 -96.32 -54.27 10.12
C ASN A 27 -97.48 -53.79 11.01
N ASN A 28 -97.76 -52.48 11.01
CA ASN A 28 -98.82 -51.85 11.81
C ASN A 28 -100.02 -51.40 10.96
N ALA A 29 -100.19 -51.93 9.73
CA ALA A 29 -101.27 -51.51 8.85
C ALA A 29 -102.61 -52.17 9.22
N ASP A 30 -103.67 -51.36 9.35
CA ASP A 30 -105.02 -51.85 9.68
C ASP A 30 -105.77 -52.44 8.47
N THR A 31 -105.32 -52.16 7.25
CA THR A 31 -105.96 -52.62 6.01
C THR A 31 -104.97 -53.21 5.00
N GLY A 32 -105.44 -54.18 4.21
CA GLY A 32 -104.64 -54.76 3.11
C GLY A 32 -104.28 -53.73 2.03
N ILE A 33 -105.06 -52.66 1.88
CA ILE A 33 -104.78 -51.58 0.92
C ILE A 33 -103.53 -50.80 1.33
N ASP A 34 -103.35 -50.53 2.63
CA ASP A 34 -102.16 -49.83 3.14
C ASP A 34 -100.89 -50.67 3.02
N ILE A 35 -101.00 -51.99 3.21
CA ILE A 35 -99.91 -52.95 2.96
C ILE A 35 -99.49 -52.89 1.49
N LEU A 36 -100.45 -52.96 0.56
CA LEU A 36 -100.18 -52.91 -0.88
C LEU A 36 -99.53 -51.58 -1.30
N LYS A 37 -100.04 -50.46 -0.77
CA LYS A 37 -99.51 -49.12 -1.07
C LYS A 37 -98.06 -48.97 -0.59
N ASN A 38 -97.76 -49.37 0.64
CA ASN A 38 -96.39 -49.30 1.16
C ASN A 38 -95.46 -50.31 0.45
N GLY A 39 -95.95 -51.51 0.13
CA GLY A 39 -95.21 -52.50 -0.65
C GLY A 39 -94.84 -52.00 -2.05
N ALA A 40 -95.75 -51.31 -2.75
CA ALA A 40 -95.49 -50.68 -4.04
C ALA A 40 -94.43 -49.58 -3.95
N ILE A 41 -94.38 -48.81 -2.86
CA ILE A 41 -93.35 -47.78 -2.63
C ILE A 41 -91.98 -48.45 -2.44
N ILE A 42 -91.89 -49.53 -1.65
CA ILE A 42 -90.65 -50.29 -1.44
C ILE A 42 -90.14 -50.86 -2.77
N LEU A 43 -91.01 -51.50 -3.56
CA LEU A 43 -90.65 -52.10 -4.84
C LEU A 43 -90.13 -51.06 -5.84
N ASN A 44 -90.81 -49.91 -5.96
CA ASN A 44 -90.36 -48.80 -6.78
C ASN A 44 -88.99 -48.26 -6.34
N ARG A 45 -88.75 -48.16 -5.03
CA ARG A 45 -87.48 -47.71 -4.47
C ARG A 45 -86.34 -48.68 -4.79
N ILE A 46 -86.55 -49.98 -4.61
CA ILE A 46 -85.57 -51.03 -4.96
C ILE A 46 -85.21 -50.95 -6.44
N HIS A 47 -86.22 -50.86 -7.31
CA HIS A 47 -86.00 -50.78 -8.75
C HIS A 47 -85.19 -49.53 -9.14
N ARG A 48 -85.55 -48.36 -8.61
CA ARG A 48 -84.82 -47.11 -8.86
C ARG A 48 -83.37 -47.17 -8.38
N THR A 49 -83.09 -47.74 -7.21
CA THR A 49 -81.72 -47.89 -6.71
C THR A 49 -80.91 -48.84 -7.60
N LYS A 50 -81.50 -49.95 -8.04
CA LYS A 50 -80.84 -50.90 -8.96
C LYS A 50 -80.46 -50.25 -10.29
N GLU A 51 -81.39 -49.51 -10.90
CA GLU A 51 -81.14 -48.83 -12.18
C GLU A 51 -80.10 -47.70 -12.05
N ARG A 52 -80.12 -46.94 -10.94
CA ARG A 52 -79.07 -45.94 -10.68
C ARG A 52 -77.69 -46.57 -10.51
N LYS A 53 -77.58 -47.68 -9.77
CA LYS A 53 -76.29 -48.39 -9.59
C LYS A 53 -75.73 -48.86 -10.94
N LYS A 54 -76.56 -49.40 -11.82
CA LYS A 54 -76.15 -49.75 -13.20
C LYS A 54 -75.66 -48.53 -13.97
N LYS A 55 -76.38 -47.40 -13.91
CA LYS A 55 -76.00 -46.15 -14.59
C LYS A 55 -74.65 -45.62 -14.10
N ILE A 56 -74.43 -45.59 -12.78
CA ILE A 56 -73.16 -45.17 -12.19
C ILE A 56 -72.02 -46.07 -12.65
N VAL A 57 -72.19 -47.40 -12.62
CA VAL A 57 -71.15 -48.34 -13.05
C VAL A 57 -70.82 -48.15 -14.53
N ALA A 58 -71.82 -47.92 -15.39
CA ALA A 58 -71.58 -47.62 -16.81
C ALA A 58 -70.82 -46.30 -17.02
N GLU A 59 -71.20 -45.24 -16.29
CA GLU A 59 -70.50 -43.95 -16.33
C GLU A 59 -69.05 -44.06 -15.82
N GLU A 60 -68.81 -44.79 -14.72
CA GLU A 60 -67.47 -45.05 -14.20
C GLU A 60 -66.62 -45.84 -15.20
N MET A 61 -67.20 -46.89 -15.80
CA MET A 61 -66.51 -47.70 -16.82
C MET A 61 -66.11 -46.85 -18.03
N ASN A 62 -67.03 -46.02 -18.55
CA ASN A 62 -66.74 -45.14 -19.68
C ASN A 62 -65.62 -44.16 -19.37
N ALA A 63 -65.66 -43.50 -18.21
CA ALA A 63 -64.62 -42.56 -17.83
C ALA A 63 -63.24 -43.23 -17.62
N VAL A 64 -63.21 -44.48 -17.13
CA VAL A 64 -61.96 -45.26 -17.05
C VAL A 64 -61.43 -45.60 -18.45
N ILE A 65 -62.30 -45.97 -19.39
CA ILE A 65 -61.93 -46.24 -20.78
C ILE A 65 -61.36 -44.97 -21.43
N GLU A 66 -62.02 -43.82 -21.28
CA GLU A 66 -61.54 -42.54 -21.80
C GLU A 66 -60.16 -42.16 -21.23
N GLN A 67 -59.96 -42.31 -19.92
CA GLN A 67 -58.66 -42.05 -19.30
C GLN A 67 -57.57 -42.98 -19.82
N ARG A 68 -57.88 -44.28 -19.98
CA ARG A 68 -56.97 -45.26 -20.57
C ARG A 68 -56.60 -44.88 -22.00
N ASP A 69 -57.57 -44.51 -22.83
CA ASP A 69 -57.35 -44.20 -24.24
C ASP A 69 -56.57 -42.90 -24.43
N ALA A 70 -56.81 -41.90 -23.56
CA ALA A 70 -56.00 -40.69 -23.50
C ALA A 70 -54.55 -41.00 -23.11
N ALA A 71 -54.33 -41.82 -22.09
CA ALA A 71 -52.99 -42.24 -21.68
C ALA A 71 -52.26 -43.04 -22.78
N LEU A 72 -52.95 -43.99 -23.43
CA LEU A 72 -52.39 -44.75 -24.54
C LEU A 72 -52.01 -43.85 -25.73
N SER A 73 -52.84 -42.86 -26.04
CA SER A 73 -52.54 -41.88 -27.08
C SER A 73 -51.30 -41.05 -26.75
N GLN A 74 -51.14 -40.65 -25.49
CA GLN A 74 -49.94 -39.96 -25.02
C GLN A 74 -48.70 -40.85 -25.09
N CYS A 75 -48.78 -42.10 -24.66
CA CYS A 75 -47.67 -43.05 -24.75
C CYS A 75 -47.22 -43.25 -26.20
N LYS A 76 -48.16 -43.50 -27.12
CA LYS A 76 -47.85 -43.65 -28.55
C LYS A 76 -47.15 -42.42 -29.13
N ARG A 77 -47.60 -41.21 -28.75
CA ARG A 77 -46.96 -39.96 -29.19
C ARG A 77 -45.53 -39.86 -28.66
N LEU A 78 -45.33 -40.12 -27.37
CA LEU A 78 -44.00 -40.08 -26.75
C LEU A 78 -43.06 -41.12 -27.36
N GLU A 79 -43.56 -42.32 -27.69
CA GLU A 79 -42.78 -43.35 -28.38
C GLU A 79 -42.34 -42.90 -29.78
N GLN A 80 -43.21 -42.20 -30.52
CA GLN A 80 -42.88 -41.63 -31.83
C GLN A 80 -41.85 -40.50 -31.72
N GLU A 81 -42.02 -39.59 -30.76
CA GLU A 81 -41.06 -38.51 -30.49
C GLU A 81 -39.68 -39.08 -30.12
N LEU A 82 -39.65 -40.13 -29.30
CA LEU A 82 -38.43 -40.83 -28.93
C LEU A 82 -37.77 -41.50 -30.14
N HIS A 83 -38.55 -42.16 -30.99
CA HIS A 83 -38.04 -42.73 -32.24
C HIS A 83 -37.43 -41.66 -33.13
N HIS A 84 -38.13 -40.54 -33.33
CA HIS A 84 -37.66 -39.43 -34.16
C HIS A 84 -36.37 -38.80 -33.60
N LEU A 85 -36.27 -38.61 -32.29
CA LEU A 85 -35.04 -38.12 -31.64
C LEU A 85 -33.88 -39.12 -31.76
N LYS A 86 -34.16 -40.42 -31.69
CA LYS A 86 -33.14 -41.46 -31.93
C LYS A 86 -32.67 -41.44 -33.38
N GLU A 87 -33.57 -41.33 -34.34
CA GLU A 87 -33.22 -41.19 -35.77
C GLU A 87 -32.44 -39.91 -36.03
N GLN A 88 -32.84 -38.78 -35.43
CA GLN A 88 -32.12 -37.52 -35.53
C GLN A 88 -30.72 -37.62 -34.93
N ASN A 89 -30.56 -38.26 -33.77
CA ASN A 89 -29.25 -38.48 -33.18
C ASN A 89 -28.41 -39.48 -33.98
N GLN A 90 -29.01 -40.53 -34.52
CA GLN A 90 -28.32 -41.50 -35.38
C GLN A 90 -27.88 -40.86 -36.71
N THR A 91 -28.71 -39.99 -37.30
CA THR A 91 -28.36 -39.25 -38.53
C THR A 91 -27.32 -38.15 -38.26
N SER A 92 -27.37 -37.49 -37.10
CA SER A 92 -26.31 -36.59 -36.63
C SER A 92 -25.00 -37.33 -36.35
N ALA A 93 -25.06 -38.53 -35.77
CA ALA A 93 -23.89 -39.37 -35.51
C ALA A 93 -23.31 -40.02 -36.78
N ASN A 94 -24.16 -40.37 -37.74
CA ASN A 94 -23.74 -40.92 -39.04
C ASN A 94 -23.24 -39.85 -40.01
N ASN A 95 -23.53 -38.56 -39.75
CA ASN A 95 -22.82 -37.45 -40.35
C ASN A 95 -21.46 -37.30 -39.65
N THR A 96 -20.48 -38.13 -40.04
CA THR A 96 -19.08 -38.05 -39.57
C THR A 96 -18.52 -36.61 -39.63
N ARG A 97 -19.01 -35.78 -40.56
CA ARG A 97 -18.67 -34.35 -40.67
C ARG A 97 -19.14 -33.48 -39.50
N HIS A 98 -20.28 -33.75 -38.87
CA HIS A 98 -20.80 -32.92 -37.77
C HIS A 98 -20.07 -33.22 -36.46
N LEU A 99 -19.88 -34.50 -36.15
CA LEU A 99 -19.09 -34.91 -34.97
C LEU A 99 -17.63 -34.45 -35.08
N THR A 100 -17.03 -34.47 -36.27
CA THR A 100 -15.66 -33.96 -36.47
C THR A 100 -15.60 -32.43 -36.44
N ALA A 101 -16.59 -31.72 -36.97
CA ALA A 101 -16.62 -30.26 -36.90
C ALA A 101 -16.79 -29.75 -35.46
N GLU A 102 -17.72 -30.33 -34.69
CA GLU A 102 -17.97 -29.97 -33.29
C GLU A 102 -16.76 -30.34 -32.41
N ASN A 103 -16.16 -31.52 -32.63
CA ASN A 103 -14.94 -31.91 -31.92
C ASN A 103 -13.72 -31.04 -32.32
N ASN A 104 -13.60 -30.64 -33.59
CA ASN A 104 -12.55 -29.73 -34.04
C ASN A 104 -12.72 -28.33 -33.45
N GLN A 105 -13.97 -27.85 -33.32
CA GLN A 105 -14.26 -26.57 -32.71
C GLN A 105 -14.01 -26.59 -31.19
N GLU A 106 -14.36 -27.69 -30.51
CA GLU A 106 -14.02 -27.90 -29.10
C GLU A 106 -12.49 -27.94 -28.89
N ARG A 107 -11.75 -28.61 -29.78
CA ARG A 107 -10.28 -28.63 -29.77
C ARG A 107 -9.68 -27.25 -30.03
N ALA A 108 -10.25 -26.48 -30.96
CA ALA A 108 -9.79 -25.12 -31.25
C ALA A 108 -9.98 -24.21 -30.03
N LEU A 109 -11.15 -24.24 -29.39
CA LEU A 109 -11.43 -23.47 -28.18
C LEU A 109 -10.52 -23.88 -27.01
N LYS A 110 -10.24 -25.18 -26.84
CA LYS A 110 -9.28 -25.66 -25.85
C LYS A 110 -7.86 -25.16 -26.12
N ALA A 111 -7.43 -25.16 -27.38
CA ALA A 111 -6.12 -24.64 -27.77
C ALA A 111 -6.03 -23.12 -27.53
N GLU A 112 -7.06 -22.36 -27.88
CA GLU A 112 -7.14 -20.92 -27.59
C GLU A 112 -7.09 -20.62 -26.09
N LEU A 113 -7.79 -21.41 -25.27
CA LEU A 113 -7.77 -21.25 -23.81
C LEU A 113 -6.37 -21.50 -23.23
N ILE A 114 -5.69 -22.55 -23.70
CA ILE A 114 -4.31 -22.84 -23.28
C ILE A 114 -3.37 -21.71 -23.71
N ASN A 115 -3.48 -21.22 -24.94
CA ASN A 115 -2.65 -20.11 -25.43
C ASN A 115 -2.89 -18.85 -24.61
N LEU A 116 -4.15 -18.48 -24.37
CA LEU A 116 -4.49 -17.32 -23.57
C LEU A 116 -3.95 -17.44 -22.13
N GLN A 117 -3.98 -18.64 -21.57
CA GLN A 117 -3.44 -18.89 -20.24
C GLN A 117 -1.91 -18.78 -20.21
N GLN A 118 -1.22 -19.25 -21.25
CA GLN A 118 0.22 -19.08 -21.40
C GLN A 118 0.60 -17.60 -21.60
N GLU A 119 -0.15 -16.86 -22.43
CA GLU A 119 0.03 -15.42 -22.63
C GLU A 119 -0.17 -14.65 -21.33
N LYS A 120 -1.25 -14.96 -20.59
CA LYS A 120 -1.49 -14.38 -19.26
C LYS A 120 -0.31 -14.62 -18.33
N GLU A 121 0.21 -15.84 -18.26
CA GLU A 121 1.34 -16.18 -17.40
C GLU A 121 2.61 -15.43 -17.82
N ALA A 122 2.87 -15.32 -19.13
CA ALA A 122 4.01 -14.58 -19.66
C ALA A 122 3.94 -13.08 -19.33
N VAL A 123 2.75 -12.47 -19.47
CA VAL A 123 2.52 -11.07 -19.09
C VAL A 123 2.73 -10.89 -17.58
N LEU A 124 2.22 -11.80 -16.75
CA LEU A 124 2.36 -11.74 -15.30
C LEU A 124 3.84 -11.82 -14.87
N GLN A 125 4.62 -12.69 -15.52
CA GLN A 125 6.07 -12.74 -15.34
C GLN A 125 6.77 -11.44 -15.76
N GLN A 126 6.33 -10.82 -16.85
CA GLN A 126 6.87 -9.54 -17.30
C GLN A 126 6.55 -8.41 -16.31
N CYS A 127 5.30 -8.34 -15.81
CA CYS A 127 4.91 -7.38 -14.78
C CYS A 127 5.79 -7.50 -13.53
N LYS A 128 6.07 -8.72 -13.07
CA LYS A 128 6.95 -8.96 -11.92
C LYS A 128 8.37 -8.42 -12.14
N LYS A 129 8.95 -8.63 -13.34
CA LYS A 129 10.28 -8.08 -13.67
C LYS A 129 10.28 -6.55 -13.66
N LEU A 130 9.25 -5.93 -14.24
CA LEU A 130 9.12 -4.48 -14.24
C LEU A 130 8.95 -3.92 -12.82
N GLU A 131 8.24 -4.61 -11.94
CA GLU A 131 8.14 -4.24 -10.52
C GLU A 131 9.50 -4.28 -9.81
N GLU A 132 10.30 -5.33 -10.05
CA GLU A 132 11.66 -5.47 -9.52
C GLU A 132 12.60 -4.35 -10.04
N GLU A 133 12.50 -4.00 -11.33
CA GLU A 133 13.25 -2.88 -11.92
C GLU A 133 12.84 -1.55 -11.29
N ILE A 134 11.54 -1.29 -11.12
CA ILE A 134 11.04 -0.08 -10.47
C ILE A 134 11.54 0.02 -9.03
N GLN A 135 11.53 -1.09 -8.27
CA GLN A 135 12.08 -1.11 -6.91
C GLN A 135 13.58 -0.81 -6.91
N THR A 136 14.34 -1.39 -7.84
CA THR A 136 15.78 -1.14 -7.99
C THR A 136 16.05 0.33 -8.30
N LEU A 137 15.31 0.92 -9.23
CA LEU A 137 15.42 2.33 -9.58
C LEU A 137 15.08 3.25 -8.40
N ARG A 138 14.07 2.91 -7.59
CA ARG A 138 13.73 3.67 -6.37
C ARG A 138 14.89 3.68 -5.37
N ILE A 139 15.53 2.53 -5.14
CA ILE A 139 16.70 2.43 -4.26
C ILE A 139 17.85 3.25 -4.82
N TYR A 140 18.15 3.11 -6.11
CA TYR A 140 19.22 3.86 -6.77
C TYR A 140 19.00 5.38 -6.66
N TYR A 141 17.79 5.85 -6.94
CA TYR A 141 17.43 7.26 -6.83
C TYR A 141 17.59 7.78 -5.39
N SER A 142 17.08 7.03 -4.40
CA SER A 142 17.20 7.39 -2.98
C SER A 142 18.66 7.47 -2.51
N LEU A 143 19.50 6.54 -2.99
CA LEU A 143 20.93 6.55 -2.71
C LEU A 143 21.62 7.73 -3.37
N HIS A 144 21.31 8.02 -4.63
CA HIS A 144 21.87 9.15 -5.35
C HIS A 144 21.50 10.48 -4.68
N GLU A 145 20.26 10.65 -4.26
CA GLU A 145 19.81 11.82 -3.49
C GLU A 145 20.59 11.98 -2.18
N SER A 146 20.76 10.89 -1.43
CA SER A 146 21.57 10.87 -0.20
C SER A 146 23.05 11.21 -0.46
N MET A 147 23.62 10.71 -1.56
CA MET A 147 25.00 10.99 -1.98
C MET A 147 25.18 12.45 -2.39
N SER A 148 24.23 13.01 -3.14
CA SER A 148 24.23 14.41 -3.54
C SER A 148 24.13 15.34 -2.32
N GLN A 149 23.25 15.02 -1.37
CA GLN A 149 23.15 15.76 -0.11
C GLN A 149 24.47 15.70 0.68
N ARG A 150 25.13 14.54 0.72
CA ARG A 150 26.45 14.38 1.35
C ARG A 150 27.54 15.19 0.64
N MET A 151 27.53 15.25 -0.70
CA MET A 151 28.48 16.08 -1.46
C MET A 151 28.31 17.57 -1.14
N SER A 152 27.06 18.07 -1.11
CA SER A 152 26.77 19.46 -0.75
C SER A 152 27.29 19.81 0.66
N LEU A 153 27.08 18.92 1.64
CA LEU A 153 27.62 19.08 2.99
C LEU A 153 29.16 19.09 3.00
N LYS A 154 29.79 18.23 2.19
CA LYS A 154 31.25 18.19 2.07
C LYS A 154 31.80 19.49 1.50
N ASP A 155 31.18 20.03 0.46
CA ASP A 155 31.61 21.30 -0.15
C ASP A 155 31.48 22.46 0.85
N GLN A 156 30.39 22.51 1.61
CA GLN A 156 30.24 23.49 2.70
C GLN A 156 31.35 23.36 3.74
N LEU A 157 31.65 22.13 4.18
CA LEU A 157 32.74 21.88 5.12
C LEU A 157 34.08 22.34 4.54
N THR A 158 34.40 22.00 3.29
CA THR A 158 35.65 22.43 2.64
C THR A 158 35.75 23.95 2.55
N CYS A 159 34.66 24.66 2.21
CA CYS A 159 34.64 26.12 2.24
C CYS A 159 34.92 26.69 3.65
N THR A 160 34.25 26.15 4.69
CA THR A 160 34.49 26.61 6.07
C THR A 160 35.91 26.31 6.56
N PHE A 161 36.48 25.20 6.14
CA PHE A 161 37.85 24.82 6.47
C PHE A 161 38.86 25.74 5.79
N GLY A 162 38.69 26.03 4.49
CA GLY A 162 39.57 26.95 3.76
C GLY A 162 39.52 28.38 4.31
N ALA A 163 38.35 28.85 4.74
CA ALA A 163 38.23 30.14 5.44
C ALA A 163 38.98 30.14 6.78
N SER A 164 38.90 29.04 7.54
CA SER A 164 39.62 28.90 8.81
C SER A 164 41.13 28.79 8.60
N GLU A 165 41.57 28.03 7.60
CA GLU A 165 42.97 27.82 7.26
C GLU A 165 43.64 29.11 6.78
N SER A 166 42.98 29.88 5.90
CA SER A 166 43.47 31.19 5.47
C SER A 166 43.54 32.19 6.64
N GLY A 167 42.55 32.17 7.54
CA GLY A 167 42.59 32.93 8.79
C GLY A 167 43.77 32.54 9.69
N LEU A 168 44.02 31.24 9.86
CA LEU A 168 45.18 30.74 10.60
C LEU A 168 46.50 31.13 9.94
N LYS A 169 46.59 31.06 8.61
CA LYS A 169 47.78 31.46 7.87
C LYS A 169 48.09 32.95 8.05
N SER A 170 47.08 33.80 7.93
CA SER A 170 47.24 35.25 8.19
C SER A 170 47.73 35.54 9.62
N ARG A 171 47.24 34.76 10.61
CA ARG A 171 47.69 34.86 12.00
C ARG A 171 49.12 34.36 12.17
N GLU A 172 49.48 33.25 11.52
CA GLU A 172 50.84 32.70 11.50
C GLU A 172 51.85 33.68 10.88
N ASP A 173 51.49 34.32 9.77
CA ASP A 173 52.30 35.35 9.12
C ASP A 173 52.50 36.56 10.06
N THR A 174 51.43 36.97 10.75
CA THR A 174 51.48 38.06 11.75
C THR A 174 52.41 37.69 12.91
N VAL A 175 52.33 36.45 13.42
CA VAL A 175 53.20 35.97 14.49
C VAL A 175 54.66 35.94 14.04
N THR A 176 54.93 35.49 12.81
CA THR A 176 56.29 35.43 12.25
C THR A 176 56.87 36.84 12.09
N LEU A 177 56.06 37.80 11.64
CA LEU A 177 56.44 39.21 11.55
C LEU A 177 56.78 39.80 12.93
N LEU A 178 55.92 39.56 13.93
CA LEU A 178 56.14 40.03 15.30
C LEU A 178 57.42 39.42 15.90
N TYR A 179 57.67 38.13 15.66
CA TYR A 179 58.88 37.47 16.12
C TYR A 179 60.13 38.13 15.53
N ARG A 180 60.13 38.43 14.22
CA ARG A 180 61.22 39.17 13.57
C ARG A 180 61.43 40.55 14.18
N GLN A 181 60.36 41.29 14.47
CA GLN A 181 60.45 42.59 15.14
C GLN A 181 61.04 42.49 16.54
N VAL A 182 60.65 41.48 17.32
CA VAL A 182 61.19 41.24 18.67
C VAL A 182 62.69 40.99 18.61
N GLU A 183 63.16 40.16 17.67
CA GLU A 183 64.59 39.92 17.49
C GLU A 183 65.35 41.18 17.02
N GLU A 184 64.76 41.99 16.14
CA GLU A 184 65.36 43.25 15.70
C GLU A 184 65.47 44.27 16.84
N LEU A 185 64.41 44.42 17.64
CA LEU A 185 64.43 45.25 18.86
C LEU A 185 65.45 44.75 19.87
N ARG A 186 65.59 43.42 20.03
CA ARG A 186 66.58 42.81 20.91
C ARG A 186 68.01 43.15 20.46
N ALA A 187 68.28 43.08 19.16
CA ALA A 187 69.56 43.46 18.59
C ALA A 187 69.85 44.98 18.70
N GLN A 188 68.82 45.82 18.61
CA GLN A 188 68.94 47.27 18.86
C GLN A 188 69.27 47.55 20.34
N LEU A 189 68.58 46.88 21.26
CA LEU A 189 68.82 47.01 22.69
C LEU A 189 70.25 46.62 23.07
N GLN A 190 70.76 45.50 22.53
CA GLN A 190 72.16 45.09 22.75
C GLN A 190 73.17 46.12 22.23
N ARG A 191 72.93 46.71 21.05
CA ARG A 191 73.77 47.78 20.51
C ARG A 191 73.76 49.03 21.39
N ALA A 192 72.58 49.46 21.85
CA ALA A 192 72.44 50.59 22.75
C ALA A 192 73.16 50.35 24.08
N GLN A 193 73.07 49.14 24.63
CA GLN A 193 73.80 48.76 25.86
C GLN A 193 75.32 48.81 25.67
N LEU A 194 75.83 48.33 24.53
CA LEU A 194 77.26 48.41 24.23
C LEU A 194 77.73 49.87 24.11
N GLN A 195 77.00 50.70 23.36
CA GLN A 195 77.28 52.13 23.25
C GLN A 195 77.21 52.85 24.60
N GLN A 196 76.24 52.52 25.45
CA GLN A 196 76.15 53.04 26.81
C GLN A 196 77.41 52.69 27.60
N LYS A 197 77.89 51.44 27.53
CA LYS A 197 79.12 51.01 28.21
C LYS A 197 80.37 51.74 27.71
N ASP A 198 80.49 51.95 26.40
CA ASP A 198 81.61 52.69 25.81
C ASP A 198 81.61 54.17 26.25
N THR A 199 80.45 54.83 26.20
CA THR A 199 80.31 56.23 26.64
C THR A 199 80.52 56.39 28.15
N GLU A 200 80.08 55.42 28.96
CA GLU A 200 80.34 55.37 30.41
C GLU A 200 81.86 55.26 30.69
N LEU A 201 82.58 54.45 29.92
CA LEU A 201 84.04 54.34 30.00
C LEU A 201 84.74 55.65 29.61
N GLU A 202 84.30 56.31 28.53
CA GLU A 202 84.87 57.61 28.12
C GLU A 202 84.62 58.70 29.18
N LEU A 203 83.41 58.75 29.75
CA LEU A 203 83.08 59.68 30.83
C LEU A 203 84.00 59.45 32.04
N GLN A 204 84.26 58.20 32.41
CA GLN A 204 85.14 57.88 33.52
C GLN A 204 86.58 58.36 33.27
N LYS A 205 87.11 58.16 32.06
CA LYS A 205 88.42 58.70 31.66
C LYS A 205 88.46 60.23 31.70
N ALA A 206 87.41 60.90 31.24
CA ALA A 206 87.32 62.35 31.28
C ALA A 206 87.25 62.88 32.72
N LEU A 207 86.52 62.19 33.62
CA LEU A 207 86.47 62.53 35.04
C LEU A 207 87.83 62.36 35.72
N GLU A 208 88.58 61.29 35.41
CA GLU A 208 89.95 61.09 35.90
C GLU A 208 90.89 62.19 35.39
N ALA A 209 90.84 62.52 34.10
CA ALA A 209 91.62 63.61 33.51
C ALA A 209 91.27 64.98 34.12
N SER A 210 89.99 65.24 34.43
CA SER A 210 89.55 66.46 35.14
C SER A 210 90.12 66.50 36.55
N ARG A 211 90.05 65.39 37.31
CA ARG A 211 90.64 65.30 38.66
C ARG A 211 92.15 65.53 38.63
N GLU A 212 92.87 64.95 37.67
CA GLU A 212 94.31 65.20 37.51
C GLU A 212 94.62 66.67 37.17
N ALA A 213 93.78 67.31 36.36
CA ALA A 213 93.90 68.73 36.05
C ALA A 213 93.62 69.59 37.31
N ASP A 214 92.57 69.26 38.06
CA ASP A 214 92.23 69.91 39.33
C ASP A 214 93.35 69.75 40.37
N ASP A 215 93.93 68.56 40.51
CA ASP A 215 95.09 68.29 41.38
C ASP A 215 96.33 69.11 40.96
N LYS A 216 96.55 69.29 39.65
CA LYS A 216 97.62 70.15 39.14
C LYS A 216 97.36 71.62 39.45
N ILE A 217 96.11 72.09 39.29
CA ILE A 217 95.70 73.45 39.67
C ILE A 217 95.87 73.65 41.18
N GLN A 218 95.49 72.66 41.99
CA GLN A 218 95.65 72.71 43.44
C GLN A 218 97.14 72.74 43.84
N LYS A 219 98.01 71.98 43.18
CA LYS A 219 99.47 72.07 43.36
C LYS A 219 100.05 73.41 42.93
N LEU A 220 99.56 74.00 41.84
CA LEU A 220 99.94 75.36 41.42
C LEU A 220 99.47 76.42 42.43
N SER A 221 98.38 76.19 43.13
CA SER A 221 97.95 77.04 44.25
C SER A 221 98.70 76.80 45.58
N MET A 222 99.53 75.75 45.66
CA MET A 222 100.35 75.40 46.84
C MET A 222 101.86 75.70 46.66
N LEU A 223 102.26 76.27 45.52
CA LEU A 223 103.61 76.85 45.33
C LEU A 223 103.63 78.29 45.88
N PRO A 224 104.64 78.68 46.69
CA PRO A 224 104.70 80.02 47.24
C PRO A 224 104.86 81.06 46.13
N GLN A 225 103.89 81.97 46.02
CA GLN A 225 104.04 83.22 45.28
C GLN A 225 105.14 84.06 45.92
N THR A 226 106.38 83.91 45.47
CA THR A 226 107.38 84.97 45.53
C THR A 226 108.41 84.76 44.44
N LYS A 227 108.85 85.72 43.63
CA LYS A 227 108.51 87.11 43.24
C LYS A 227 109.33 87.23 41.91
N CYS A 228 108.91 87.95 40.87
CA CYS A 228 109.08 89.40 40.78
C CYS A 228 108.46 89.91 39.46
N PHE A 229 107.56 90.90 39.58
CA PHE A 229 107.34 92.13 38.80
C PHE A 229 108.42 92.59 37.77
N PRO A 230 108.20 93.62 36.91
CA PRO A 230 106.98 94.40 36.55
C PRO A 230 106.79 94.77 35.03
N HIS A 231 105.63 95.41 34.72
CA HIS A 231 105.31 96.39 33.62
C HIS A 231 105.13 95.86 32.18
N PHE A 232 104.15 96.24 31.31
CA PHE A 232 103.33 97.44 31.03
C PHE A 232 101.98 96.99 30.36
N ILE A 233 100.79 97.34 30.87
CA ILE A 233 99.78 98.35 30.40
C ILE A 233 99.49 98.47 28.88
N PHE A 234 98.18 98.32 28.54
CA PHE A 234 97.28 99.02 27.56
C PHE A 234 96.47 98.02 26.71
N VAL A 235 95.23 97.68 27.09
CA VAL A 235 93.94 98.33 26.72
C VAL A 235 93.72 98.45 25.21
N PHE A 236 92.77 97.67 24.67
CA PHE A 236 91.81 98.18 23.68
C PHE A 236 90.43 97.57 23.94
N LYS A 237 89.44 98.46 23.87
CA LYS A 237 88.01 98.30 24.09
C LYS A 237 87.32 98.40 22.71
N PHE A 238 86.00 98.15 22.69
CA PHE A 238 84.99 98.39 21.64
C PHE A 238 84.50 97.14 20.86
N TYR A 239 83.26 96.66 21.17
CA TYR A 239 81.94 97.04 20.60
C TYR A 239 81.80 96.49 19.17
N VAL A 240 80.94 95.52 18.88
CA VAL A 240 79.46 95.52 18.78
C VAL A 240 78.91 94.14 19.14
#